data_AF-A0A3S8ZS02-F1
#
_entry.id   AF-A0A3S8ZS02-F1
#
_cell.length_a   1.000
_cell.length_b   1.000
_cell.length_c   1.000
_cell.angle_alpha   90.00
_cell.angle_beta   90.00
_cell.angle_gamma   90.00
#
_symmetry.space_group_name_H-M   'P 1'
#
loop_
_entity.id
_entity.type
_entity.pdbx_description
1 polymer ?
#
loop_
_entity_poly.entity_id
_entity_poly.type
_entity_poly.pdbx_seq_one_letter_code
_entity_poly.pdbx_strand_id
1 'polypeptide(L)'
;MLGISGLGCVGFNPFNYPRVSRQNRFALIKKVKNEISPYLPKVTICDRPFVNVNGVIQYSYGLDRVAIRQRRVALAKLYGLSLSEASSDNRFIIDLARKVLGTEGMPGQCAEMASISALKLKNIAAAAGLFVYTCQLPDCNHTITLLSNTLYKPYEKINWARESSSIVVDLWQGALSQDKGDALVSYAAQNGYTKSRPRAYIQCKV
;
A
#
# COMPACT_ATOMS: atom_id res chain seq x y z
N MET A 1 55.78 6.61 -23.56
CA MET A 1 54.69 6.34 -24.53
C MET A 1 53.89 5.15 -24.03
N LEU A 2 52.58 5.36 -23.84
CA LEU A 2 51.42 4.43 -23.94
C LEU A 2 51.56 3.03 -23.29
N GLY A 3 50.69 2.55 -22.40
CA GLY A 3 49.41 3.10 -21.95
C GLY A 3 48.57 2.06 -21.20
N ILE A 4 47.38 2.54 -20.80
CA ILE A 4 46.14 1.82 -20.51
C ILE A 4 46.04 1.13 -19.14
N SER A 5 45.68 1.96 -18.17
CA SER A 5 44.84 1.61 -17.03
C SER A 5 43.48 1.05 -17.48
N GLY A 6 43.31 -0.26 -17.33
CA GLY A 6 42.01 -0.92 -17.46
C GLY A 6 41.19 -0.76 -16.20
N LEU A 7 40.12 0.03 -16.30
CA LEU A 7 39.08 0.18 -15.28
C LEU A 7 38.60 -1.18 -14.78
N GLY A 8 38.72 -1.41 -13.48
CA GLY A 8 38.00 -2.47 -12.80
C GLY A 8 36.51 -2.18 -12.86
N CYS A 9 35.79 -2.90 -13.74
CA CYS A 9 34.35 -2.98 -13.71
C CYS A 9 33.92 -3.52 -12.34
N VAL A 10 33.46 -2.64 -11.46
CA VAL A 10 32.80 -3.02 -10.21
C VAL A 10 31.50 -3.69 -10.62
N GLY A 11 31.49 -5.02 -10.56
CA GLY A 11 30.30 -5.83 -10.79
C GLY A 11 29.19 -5.39 -9.84
N PHE A 12 28.12 -4.81 -10.40
CA PHE A 12 26.85 -4.69 -9.71
C PHE A 12 26.38 -6.10 -9.36
N ASN A 13 26.48 -6.46 -8.09
CA ASN A 13 25.92 -7.68 -7.56
C ASN A 13 24.53 -7.33 -6.97
N PRO A 14 23.41 -7.62 -7.67
CA PRO A 14 22.07 -7.17 -7.28
C PRO A 14 21.52 -7.88 -6.02
N PHE A 15 22.30 -8.75 -5.39
CA PHE A 15 21.89 -9.55 -4.24
C PHE A 15 22.43 -9.08 -2.90
N ASN A 16 23.22 -7.99 -2.86
CA ASN A 16 23.76 -7.45 -1.62
C ASN A 16 22.93 -6.27 -1.11
N TYR A 17 21.66 -6.52 -0.80
CA TYR A 17 20.90 -5.57 0.01
C TYR A 17 21.49 -5.59 1.41
N PRO A 18 22.02 -4.45 1.93
CA PRO A 18 22.54 -4.42 3.28
C PRO A 18 21.42 -4.86 4.24
N ARG A 19 21.68 -5.85 5.08
CA ARG A 19 20.77 -6.24 6.17
C ARG A 19 20.50 -4.98 7.00
N VAL A 20 19.34 -4.38 6.80
CA VAL A 20 18.92 -3.17 7.52
C VAL A 20 18.96 -3.49 9.01
N SER A 21 19.86 -2.84 9.75
CA SER A 21 20.02 -3.03 11.19
C SER A 21 18.71 -2.77 11.93
N ARG A 22 18.52 -3.37 13.11
CA ARG A 22 17.28 -3.20 13.89
C ARG A 22 16.96 -1.72 14.17
N GLN A 23 17.98 -0.90 14.42
CA GLN A 23 17.86 0.56 14.59
C GLN A 23 17.38 1.25 13.31
N ASN A 24 17.92 0.87 12.14
CA ASN A 24 17.48 1.41 10.86
C ASN A 24 16.02 1.03 10.55
N ARG A 25 15.54 -0.13 11.01
CA ARG A 25 14.14 -0.57 10.84
C ARG A 25 13.15 0.23 11.68
N PHE A 26 13.50 0.55 12.94
CA PHE A 26 12.68 1.42 13.78
C PHE A 26 12.60 2.84 13.22
N ALA A 27 13.73 3.38 12.76
CA ALA A 27 13.77 4.69 12.09
C ALA A 27 12.91 4.71 10.82
N LEU A 28 12.92 3.63 10.04
CA LEU A 28 12.09 3.50 8.83
C LEU A 28 10.60 3.48 9.15
N ILE A 29 10.12 2.66 10.09
CA ILE A 29 8.70 2.67 10.48
C ILE A 29 8.27 4.06 10.97
N LYS A 30 9.09 4.70 11.81
CA LYS A 30 8.80 6.06 12.29
C LYS A 30 8.69 7.04 11.13
N LYS A 31 9.59 6.97 10.15
CA LYS A 31 9.57 7.82 8.95
C LYS A 31 8.32 7.57 8.11
N VAL A 32 7.95 6.32 7.86
CA VAL A 32 6.73 5.92 7.14
C VAL A 32 5.49 6.46 7.85
N LYS A 33 5.41 6.29 9.18
CA LYS A 33 4.29 6.78 9.98
C LYS A 33 4.19 8.30 9.94
N ASN A 34 5.30 9.02 10.06
CA ASN A 34 5.32 10.48 9.99
C ASN A 34 4.89 11.00 8.61
N GLU A 35 5.24 10.30 7.52
CA GLU A 35 4.82 10.68 6.17
C GLU A 35 3.31 10.52 5.97
N ILE A 36 2.70 9.47 6.53
CA ILE A 36 1.29 9.14 6.28
C ILE A 36 0.33 9.77 7.30
N SER A 37 0.75 9.98 8.55
CA SER A 37 -0.13 10.51 9.61
C SER A 37 -0.85 11.81 9.25
N PRO A 38 -0.25 12.78 8.51
CA PRO A 38 -0.93 14.01 8.12
C PRO A 38 -2.17 13.84 7.24
N TYR A 39 -2.37 12.66 6.63
CA TYR A 39 -3.56 12.38 5.82
C TYR A 39 -4.72 11.86 6.67
N LEU A 40 -4.48 11.28 7.85
CA LEU A 40 -5.52 10.72 8.72
C LEU A 40 -6.72 11.64 8.97
N PRO A 41 -6.54 12.90 9.44
CA PRO A 41 -7.67 13.77 9.74
C PRO A 41 -8.42 14.24 8.49
N LYS A 42 -7.86 14.00 7.29
CA LYS A 42 -8.46 14.40 6.02
C LYS A 42 -9.34 13.33 5.41
N VAL A 43 -9.29 12.08 5.89
CA VAL A 43 -9.99 10.94 5.29
C VAL A 43 -11.45 10.89 5.76
N THR A 44 -12.38 10.99 4.81
CA THR A 44 -13.79 10.65 5.04
C THR A 44 -14.00 9.17 4.71
N ILE A 45 -14.22 8.36 5.76
CA ILE A 45 -14.48 6.92 5.60
C ILE A 45 -15.89 6.69 5.09
N CYS A 46 -15.98 6.17 3.86
CA CYS A 46 -17.23 6.02 3.13
C CYS A 46 -17.87 4.62 3.28
N ASP A 47 -17.11 3.62 3.68
CA ASP A 47 -17.61 2.28 3.98
C ASP A 47 -17.21 1.95 5.41
N ARG A 48 -18.19 1.68 6.29
CA ARG A 48 -17.92 1.30 7.68
C ARG A 48 -18.34 -0.14 7.93
N PRO A 49 -17.43 -1.04 8.35
CA PRO A 49 -17.81 -2.40 8.68
C PRO A 49 -18.63 -2.42 9.97
N PHE A 50 -19.66 -3.27 10.03
CA PHE A 50 -20.40 -3.58 11.24
C PHE A 50 -20.69 -5.09 11.28
N VAL A 51 -20.82 -5.64 12.48
CA VAL A 51 -21.21 -7.04 12.68
C VAL A 51 -22.72 -7.09 12.82
N ASN A 52 -23.40 -7.83 11.94
CA ASN A 52 -24.85 -7.98 12.04
C ASN A 52 -25.25 -8.96 13.15
N VAL A 53 -26.56 -9.13 13.37
CA VAL A 53 -27.12 -10.03 14.41
C VAL A 53 -26.68 -11.49 14.29
N ASN A 54 -26.22 -11.91 13.11
CA ASN A 54 -25.75 -13.27 12.82
C ASN A 54 -24.22 -13.40 12.91
N GLY A 55 -23.51 -12.38 13.41
CA GLY A 55 -22.05 -12.39 13.50
C GLY A 55 -21.33 -12.16 12.17
N VAL A 56 -22.04 -11.78 11.10
CA VAL A 56 -21.46 -11.56 9.76
C VAL A 56 -21.07 -10.08 9.60
N ILE A 57 -19.85 -9.84 9.10
CA ILE A 57 -19.39 -8.49 8.77
C ILE A 57 -20.13 -8.00 7.51
N GLN A 58 -20.84 -6.88 7.66
CA GLN A 58 -21.48 -6.14 6.59
C GLN A 58 -20.92 -4.71 6.55
N TYR A 59 -21.23 -3.96 5.49
CA TYR A 59 -20.78 -2.57 5.34
C TYR A 59 -21.96 -1.61 5.28
N SER A 60 -21.91 -0.60 6.13
CA SER A 60 -22.76 0.58 5.99
C SER A 60 -22.12 1.50 4.96
N TYR A 61 -22.88 1.79 3.91
CA TYR A 61 -22.42 2.62 2.80
C TYR A 61 -22.77 4.09 3.06
N GLY A 62 -21.77 4.96 2.96
CA GLY A 62 -21.93 6.40 3.02
C GLY A 62 -22.45 6.99 1.70
N LEU A 63 -22.84 8.25 1.75
CA LEU A 63 -23.43 8.99 0.62
C LEU A 63 -22.45 9.10 -0.58
N ASP A 64 -21.15 9.08 -0.33
CA ASP A 64 -20.11 9.23 -1.35
C ASP A 64 -19.85 7.98 -2.20
N ARG A 65 -20.46 6.83 -1.89
CA ARG A 65 -20.18 5.56 -2.59
C ARG A 65 -20.35 5.67 -4.11
N VAL A 66 -21.39 6.36 -4.56
CA VAL A 66 -21.67 6.55 -5.99
C VAL A 66 -20.58 7.41 -6.64
N ALA A 67 -20.20 8.52 -6.00
CA ALA A 67 -19.14 9.40 -6.47
C ALA A 67 -17.78 8.68 -6.54
N ILE A 68 -17.46 7.86 -5.54
CA ILE A 68 -16.26 7.02 -5.53
C ILE A 68 -16.25 6.05 -6.71
N ARG A 69 -17.36 5.34 -6.95
CA ARG A 69 -17.49 4.43 -8.10
C ARG A 69 -17.35 5.18 -9.42
N GLN A 70 -18.03 6.31 -9.58
CA GLN A 70 -17.95 7.12 -10.80
C GLN A 70 -16.53 7.62 -11.05
N ARG A 71 -15.80 8.06 -10.02
CA ARG A 71 -14.39 8.44 -10.11
C ARG A 71 -13.52 7.29 -10.62
N ARG A 72 -13.66 6.09 -10.05
CA ARG A 72 -12.90 4.91 -10.50
C ARG A 72 -13.21 4.56 -11.95
N VAL A 73 -14.49 4.57 -12.34
CA VAL A 73 -14.91 4.28 -13.73
C VAL A 73 -14.35 5.32 -14.71
N ALA A 74 -14.46 6.61 -14.37
CA ALA A 74 -13.95 7.69 -15.20
C ALA A 74 -12.43 7.56 -15.41
N LEU A 75 -11.67 7.31 -14.33
CA LEU A 75 -10.22 7.12 -14.42
C LEU A 75 -9.84 5.86 -15.21
N ALA A 76 -10.51 4.73 -15.00
CA ALA A 76 -10.23 3.50 -15.75
C ALA A 76 -10.47 3.71 -17.26
N LYS A 77 -11.54 4.44 -17.61
CA LYS A 77 -11.87 4.80 -18.99
C LYS A 77 -10.77 5.64 -19.66
N LEU A 78 -10.06 6.50 -18.93
CA LEU A 78 -8.95 7.28 -19.49
C LEU A 78 -7.81 6.40 -20.04
N TYR A 79 -7.67 5.18 -19.52
CA TYR A 79 -6.65 4.22 -19.96
C TYR A 79 -7.21 3.06 -20.78
N GLY A 80 -8.50 3.10 -21.12
CA GLY A 80 -9.17 2.00 -21.84
C GLY A 80 -9.27 0.71 -21.04
N LEU A 81 -9.32 0.80 -19.70
CA LEU A 81 -9.34 -0.36 -18.81
C LEU A 81 -10.73 -0.60 -18.22
N SER A 82 -11.05 -1.87 -17.95
CA SER A 82 -12.11 -2.22 -16.99
C SER A 82 -11.67 -1.92 -15.55
N LEU A 83 -12.62 -1.88 -14.60
CA LEU A 83 -12.27 -1.72 -13.18
C LEU A 83 -11.41 -2.88 -12.64
N SER A 84 -11.58 -4.08 -13.20
CA SER A 84 -10.78 -5.25 -12.82
C SER A 84 -9.32 -5.05 -13.22
N GLU A 85 -9.08 -4.69 -14.47
CA GLU A 85 -7.73 -4.46 -15.01
C GLU A 85 -7.06 -3.24 -14.38
N ALA A 86 -7.84 -2.16 -14.18
CA ALA A 86 -7.38 -0.91 -13.60
C ALA A 86 -6.71 -1.09 -12.23
N SER A 87 -7.17 -2.04 -11.42
CA SER A 87 -6.57 -2.33 -10.11
C SER A 87 -5.08 -2.72 -10.16
N SER A 88 -4.61 -3.20 -11.32
CA SER A 88 -3.23 -3.60 -11.55
C SER A 88 -2.38 -2.60 -12.35
N ASP A 89 -2.99 -1.56 -12.90
CA ASP A 89 -2.30 -0.58 -13.73
C ASP A 89 -1.71 0.56 -12.87
N ASN A 90 -0.39 0.77 -12.96
CA ASN A 90 0.29 1.77 -12.14
C ASN A 90 -0.18 3.20 -12.43
N ARG A 91 -0.52 3.52 -13.69
CA ARG A 91 -1.01 4.86 -14.06
C ARG A 91 -2.35 5.12 -13.38
N PHE A 92 -3.24 4.13 -13.40
CA PHE A 92 -4.52 4.21 -12.68
C PHE A 92 -4.32 4.41 -11.18
N ILE A 93 -3.45 3.63 -10.53
CA ILE A 93 -3.19 3.74 -9.08
C ILE A 93 -2.66 5.13 -8.71
N ILE A 94 -1.71 5.67 -9.50
CA ILE A 94 -1.13 6.99 -9.27
C ILE A 94 -2.19 8.09 -9.44
N ASP A 95 -2.97 8.06 -10.52
CA ASP A 95 -3.94 9.12 -10.80
C ASP A 95 -5.19 9.01 -9.91
N LEU A 96 -5.57 7.81 -9.46
CA LEU A 96 -6.56 7.63 -8.40
C LEU A 96 -6.10 8.32 -7.11
N ALA A 97 -4.86 8.07 -6.67
CA ALA A 97 -4.31 8.72 -5.49
C ALA A 97 -4.30 10.25 -5.61
N ARG A 98 -3.84 10.78 -6.74
CA ARG A 98 -3.82 12.24 -7.01
C ARG A 98 -5.22 12.83 -6.99
N LYS A 99 -6.19 12.16 -7.64
CA LYS A 99 -7.56 12.65 -7.70
C LYS A 99 -8.19 12.72 -6.31
N VAL A 100 -7.96 11.71 -5.47
CA VAL A 100 -8.48 11.69 -4.08
C VAL A 100 -7.78 12.76 -3.23
N LEU A 101 -6.46 12.93 -3.35
CA LEU A 101 -5.71 13.98 -2.65
C LEU A 101 -6.16 15.40 -3.02
N GLY A 102 -6.62 15.61 -4.25
CA GLY A 102 -7.18 16.88 -4.70
C GLY A 102 -8.66 17.08 -4.36
N THR A 103 -9.30 16.13 -3.67
CA THR A 103 -10.70 16.22 -3.25
C THR A 103 -10.76 16.59 -1.76
N GLU A 104 -11.51 17.63 -1.41
CA GLU A 104 -11.75 18.00 -0.01
C GLU A 104 -12.36 16.83 0.77
N GLY A 105 -11.90 16.61 2.00
CA GLY A 105 -12.34 15.49 2.84
C GLY A 105 -11.94 14.09 2.34
N MET A 106 -11.16 13.98 1.25
CA MET A 106 -10.60 12.72 0.72
C MET A 106 -11.55 11.51 0.83
N PRO A 107 -12.80 11.57 0.31
CA PRO A 107 -13.74 10.46 0.39
C PRO A 107 -13.22 9.25 -0.38
N GLY A 108 -13.01 8.15 0.35
CA GLY A 108 -12.44 6.94 -0.22
C GLY A 108 -12.65 5.68 0.62
N GLN A 109 -12.38 4.55 -0.02
CA GLN A 109 -12.37 3.23 0.58
C GLN A 109 -10.91 2.75 0.69
N CYS A 110 -10.73 1.51 1.12
CA CYS A 110 -9.41 0.88 1.28
C CYS A 110 -8.51 1.02 0.05
N ALA A 111 -9.06 0.84 -1.16
CA ALA A 111 -8.30 0.95 -2.40
C ALA A 111 -7.72 2.36 -2.61
N GLU A 112 -8.50 3.42 -2.44
CA GLU A 112 -7.99 4.80 -2.55
C GLU A 112 -6.90 5.09 -1.51
N MET A 113 -7.12 4.67 -0.27
CA MET A 113 -6.20 4.92 0.83
C MET A 113 -4.88 4.16 0.64
N ALA A 114 -4.94 2.95 0.08
CA ALA A 114 -3.76 2.19 -0.32
C ALA A 114 -3.04 2.86 -1.52
N SER A 115 -3.76 3.38 -2.51
CA SER A 115 -3.15 4.13 -3.62
C SER A 115 -2.42 5.39 -3.12
N ILE A 116 -3.03 6.15 -2.21
CA ILE A 116 -2.41 7.33 -1.59
C ILE A 116 -1.15 6.95 -0.83
N SER A 117 -1.25 5.93 0.03
CA SER A 117 -0.12 5.45 0.84
C SER A 117 1.03 4.98 -0.06
N ALA A 118 0.74 4.22 -1.11
CA ALA A 118 1.74 3.76 -2.07
C ALA A 118 2.43 4.93 -2.79
N LEU A 119 1.65 5.89 -3.30
CA LEU A 119 2.19 7.07 -3.99
C LEU A 119 3.11 7.91 -3.09
N LYS A 120 2.74 8.10 -1.82
CA LYS A 120 3.51 8.91 -0.87
C LYS A 120 4.77 8.20 -0.38
N LEU A 121 4.74 6.88 -0.26
CA LEU A 121 5.85 6.10 0.29
C LEU A 121 6.87 5.67 -0.75
N LYS A 122 6.60 5.78 -2.06
CA LYS A 122 7.50 5.29 -3.12
C LYS A 122 8.95 5.75 -2.96
N ASN A 123 9.18 7.03 -2.65
CA ASN A 123 10.54 7.58 -2.51
C ASN A 123 11.21 7.12 -1.21
N ILE A 124 10.45 7.02 -0.13
CA ILE A 124 10.94 6.54 1.18
C ILE A 124 11.35 5.06 1.07
N ALA A 125 10.51 4.26 0.40
CA ALA A 125 10.76 2.84 0.16
C ALA A 125 11.97 2.62 -0.74
N ALA A 126 12.05 3.35 -1.87
CA ALA A 126 13.18 3.27 -2.78
C ALA A 126 14.52 3.60 -2.10
N ALA A 127 14.55 4.67 -1.28
CA ALA A 127 15.74 5.03 -0.50
C ALA A 127 16.14 3.98 0.55
N ALA A 128 15.18 3.14 0.98
CA ALA A 128 15.40 2.02 1.90
C ALA A 128 15.63 0.67 1.18
N GLY A 129 15.67 0.66 -0.16
CA GLY A 129 15.81 -0.58 -0.94
C GLY A 129 14.57 -1.48 -0.91
N LEU A 130 13.38 -0.91 -0.68
CA LEU A 130 12.10 -1.62 -0.66
C LEU A 130 11.27 -1.30 -1.90
N PHE A 131 10.46 -2.27 -2.30
CA PHE A 131 9.39 -2.13 -3.28
C PHE A 131 8.09 -1.72 -2.59
N VAL A 132 7.24 -0.99 -3.33
CA VAL A 132 5.91 -0.56 -2.87
C VAL A 132 4.85 -1.29 -3.68
N TYR A 133 3.93 -1.94 -2.98
CA TYR A 133 2.83 -2.68 -3.59
C TYR A 133 1.49 -2.25 -3.03
N THR A 134 0.46 -2.20 -3.88
CA THR A 134 -0.93 -2.35 -3.43
C THR A 134 -1.30 -3.82 -3.47
N CYS A 135 -1.94 -4.30 -2.40
CA CYS A 135 -2.23 -5.72 -2.21
C CYS A 135 -3.70 -5.94 -1.89
N GLN A 136 -4.30 -6.95 -2.51
CA GLN A 136 -5.67 -7.38 -2.20
C GLN A 136 -5.66 -8.49 -1.15
N LEU A 137 -6.49 -8.33 -0.12
CA LEU A 137 -6.82 -9.31 0.90
C LEU A 137 -8.27 -9.78 0.68
N PRO A 138 -8.52 -10.82 -0.14
CA PRO A 138 -9.88 -11.25 -0.46
C PRO A 138 -10.67 -11.72 0.76
N ASP A 139 -10.03 -12.35 1.74
CA ASP A 139 -10.70 -12.95 2.90
C ASP A 139 -11.38 -11.89 3.80
N CYS A 140 -10.95 -10.62 3.71
CA CYS A 140 -11.57 -9.49 4.40
C CYS A 140 -12.02 -8.36 3.45
N ASN A 141 -12.04 -8.62 2.14
CA ASN A 141 -12.35 -7.64 1.10
C ASN A 141 -11.62 -6.29 1.28
N HIS A 142 -10.32 -6.35 1.54
CA HIS A 142 -9.53 -5.17 1.92
C HIS A 142 -8.33 -4.97 1.01
N THR A 143 -7.88 -3.72 0.87
CA THR A 143 -6.69 -3.35 0.11
C THR A 143 -5.73 -2.59 1.02
N ILE A 144 -4.47 -3.02 1.04
CA ILE A 144 -3.40 -2.42 1.86
C ILE A 144 -2.21 -2.03 1.00
N THR A 145 -1.34 -1.18 1.54
CA THR A 145 -0.01 -0.95 0.98
C THR A 145 1.02 -1.81 1.71
N LEU A 146 1.89 -2.49 0.95
CA LEU A 146 2.99 -3.29 1.47
C LEU A 146 4.32 -2.70 0.99
N LEU A 147 5.21 -2.41 1.94
CA LEU A 147 6.62 -2.13 1.66
C LEU A 147 7.42 -3.41 1.90
N SER A 148 7.96 -3.99 0.84
CA SER A 148 8.62 -5.30 0.88
C SER A 148 9.99 -5.26 0.22
N ASN A 149 10.93 -6.05 0.72
CA ASN A 149 12.19 -6.33 0.03
C ASN A 149 12.05 -7.48 -0.99
N THR A 150 10.95 -8.23 -0.94
CA THR A 150 10.65 -9.30 -1.89
C THR A 150 10.17 -8.70 -3.20
N LEU A 151 10.78 -9.14 -4.30
CA LEU A 151 10.31 -8.79 -5.64
C LEU A 151 9.17 -9.73 -6.04
N TYR A 152 7.96 -9.18 -6.14
CA TYR A 152 6.79 -9.86 -6.68
C TYR A 152 6.42 -9.36 -8.08
N LYS A 153 5.77 -10.24 -8.86
CA LYS A 153 5.06 -9.92 -10.11
C LYS A 153 3.61 -9.51 -9.84
N PRO A 154 2.94 -8.80 -10.78
CA PRO A 154 1.51 -8.56 -10.70
C PRO A 154 0.72 -9.87 -10.55
N TYR A 155 -0.32 -9.85 -9.72
CA TYR A 155 -1.18 -10.99 -9.38
C TYR A 155 -0.49 -12.15 -8.63
N GLU A 156 0.79 -12.02 -8.31
CA GLU A 156 1.50 -13.03 -7.54
C GLU A 156 0.94 -13.12 -6.11
N LYS A 157 0.81 -14.35 -5.61
CA LYS A 157 0.40 -14.60 -4.22
C LYS A 157 1.53 -14.19 -3.28
N ILE A 158 1.19 -13.41 -2.26
CA ILE A 158 2.16 -12.98 -1.24
C ILE A 158 2.54 -14.18 -0.36
N ASN A 159 3.85 -14.39 -0.19
CA ASN A 159 4.37 -15.38 0.74
C ASN A 159 4.66 -14.73 2.10
N TRP A 160 3.64 -14.68 2.97
CA TRP A 160 3.74 -14.05 4.29
C TRP A 160 4.87 -14.59 5.17
N ALA A 161 5.35 -15.82 4.95
CA ALA A 161 6.51 -16.33 5.69
C ALA A 161 7.80 -15.55 5.38
N ARG A 162 7.91 -14.96 4.18
CA ARG A 162 9.04 -14.12 3.75
C ARG A 162 8.85 -12.65 4.15
N GLU A 163 7.63 -12.23 4.46
CA GLU A 163 7.27 -10.83 4.71
C GLU A 163 7.36 -10.41 6.19
N SER A 164 7.98 -11.20 7.07
CA SER A 164 8.00 -10.91 8.52
C SER A 164 8.55 -9.52 8.88
N SER A 165 9.49 -8.99 8.08
CA SER A 165 10.06 -7.65 8.23
C SER A 165 9.42 -6.57 7.36
N SER A 166 8.47 -6.94 6.51
CA SER A 166 7.79 -6.01 5.62
C SER A 166 6.85 -5.10 6.40
N ILE A 167 6.63 -3.91 5.87
CA ILE A 167 5.82 -2.88 6.53
C ILE A 167 4.47 -2.82 5.84
N VAL A 168 3.41 -3.05 6.61
CA VAL A 168 2.03 -2.84 6.17
C VAL A 168 1.63 -1.42 6.52
N VAL A 169 1.03 -0.74 5.55
CA VAL A 169 0.45 0.59 5.73
C VAL A 169 -1.02 0.54 5.33
N ASP A 170 -1.88 0.94 6.26
CA ASP A 170 -3.33 0.91 6.11
C ASP A 170 -3.92 2.24 6.57
N LEU A 171 -3.91 3.22 5.67
CA LEU A 171 -4.45 4.55 5.93
C LEU A 171 -5.97 4.52 6.20
N TRP A 172 -6.70 3.58 5.63
CA TRP A 172 -8.14 3.44 5.87
C TRP A 172 -8.41 2.98 7.30
N GLN A 173 -7.71 1.92 7.76
CA GLN A 173 -7.85 1.44 9.14
C GLN A 173 -7.29 2.46 10.14
N GLY A 174 -6.19 3.13 9.82
CA GLY A 174 -5.65 4.20 10.65
C GLY A 174 -6.64 5.34 10.85
N ALA A 175 -7.38 5.73 9.81
CA ALA A 175 -8.41 6.77 9.91
C ALA A 175 -9.65 6.30 10.69
N LEU A 176 -9.99 5.01 10.64
CA LEU A 176 -11.05 4.41 11.47
C LEU A 176 -10.67 4.22 12.94
N SER A 177 -9.39 4.11 13.26
CA SER A 177 -8.88 3.81 14.60
C SER A 177 -7.71 4.72 14.96
N GLN A 178 -7.98 6.03 14.99
CA GLN A 178 -6.94 7.06 15.20
C GLN A 178 -6.26 6.95 16.57
N ASP A 179 -6.91 6.33 17.54
CA ASP A 179 -6.38 5.99 18.87
C ASP A 179 -5.34 4.84 18.84
N LYS A 180 -5.32 4.05 17.76
CA LYS A 180 -4.45 2.87 17.60
C LYS A 180 -3.38 3.12 16.56
N GLY A 181 -2.23 3.64 17.00
CA GLY A 181 -1.12 3.98 16.11
C GLY A 181 -0.60 2.86 15.21
N ASP A 182 -0.72 1.59 15.63
CA ASP A 182 -0.27 0.41 14.87
C ASP A 182 -1.27 -0.04 13.79
N ALA A 183 -2.49 0.51 13.85
CA ALA A 183 -3.52 0.31 12.84
C ALA A 183 -3.17 1.01 11.52
N LEU A 184 -2.36 2.08 11.58
CA LEU A 184 -1.89 2.83 10.42
C LEU A 184 -0.64 2.21 9.78
N VAL A 185 0.39 1.92 10.58
CA VAL A 185 1.67 1.37 10.13
C VAL A 185 2.11 0.30 11.12
N SER A 186 2.41 -0.89 10.63
CA SER A 186 2.92 -1.99 11.45
C SER A 186 3.78 -2.95 10.62
N TYR A 187 4.57 -3.80 11.28
CA TYR A 187 5.18 -4.94 10.59
C TYR A 187 4.12 -5.97 10.21
N ALA A 188 4.29 -6.65 9.07
CA ALA A 188 3.35 -7.67 8.63
C ALA A 188 3.21 -8.84 9.63
N ALA A 189 4.26 -9.14 10.40
CA ALA A 189 4.21 -10.14 11.47
C ALA A 189 3.30 -9.75 12.66
N GLN A 190 3.00 -8.45 12.82
CA GLN A 190 2.22 -7.90 13.94
C GLN A 190 0.85 -7.39 13.52
N ASN A 191 0.67 -7.10 12.23
CA ASN A 191 -0.55 -6.50 11.70
C ASN A 191 -1.75 -7.47 11.81
N GLY A 192 -2.90 -6.92 12.20
CA GLY A 192 -4.12 -7.69 12.46
C GLY A 192 -4.64 -8.48 11.25
N TYR A 193 -4.41 -7.97 10.03
CA TYR A 193 -4.83 -8.63 8.81
C TYR A 193 -3.86 -9.72 8.36
N THR A 194 -2.56 -9.53 8.57
CA THR A 194 -1.54 -10.38 7.93
C THR A 194 -0.92 -11.40 8.87
N LYS A 195 -1.08 -11.26 10.19
CA LYS A 195 -0.50 -12.19 11.19
C LYS A 195 -0.98 -13.64 11.04
N SER A 196 -2.23 -13.85 10.63
CA SER A 196 -2.81 -15.17 10.35
C SER A 196 -2.42 -15.71 8.96
N ARG A 197 -1.62 -14.96 8.21
CA ARG A 197 -1.15 -15.29 6.86
C ARG A 197 -2.30 -15.60 5.89
N PRO A 198 -3.29 -14.69 5.75
CA PRO A 198 -4.44 -14.91 4.87
C PRO A 198 -4.03 -15.02 3.41
N ARG A 199 -4.96 -15.36 2.53
CA ARG A 199 -4.72 -15.22 1.10
C ARG A 199 -4.52 -13.75 0.78
N ALA A 200 -3.52 -13.46 -0.05
CA ALA A 200 -3.21 -12.10 -0.47
C ALA A 200 -2.48 -12.12 -1.81
N TYR A 201 -2.73 -11.10 -2.62
CA TYR A 201 -2.18 -10.99 -3.98
C TYR A 201 -1.70 -9.57 -4.24
N ILE A 202 -0.61 -9.45 -5.00
CA ILE A 202 -0.16 -8.16 -5.51
C ILE A 202 -1.14 -7.68 -6.57
N GLN A 203 -1.69 -6.48 -6.39
CA GLN A 203 -2.45 -5.83 -7.44
C GLN A 203 -1.50 -5.05 -8.34
N CYS A 204 -0.73 -4.12 -7.75
CA CYS A 204 0.16 -3.25 -8.50
C CYS A 204 1.47 -3.02 -7.74
N LYS A 205 2.58 -2.87 -8.48
CA LYS A 205 3.83 -2.30 -7.99
C LYS A 205 3.88 -0.83 -8.40
N VAL A 206 3.98 0.06 -7.43
CA VAL A 206 3.88 1.53 -7.61
C VAL A 206 5.25 2.18 -7.73
#